data_AF-E1KRR4-F1
#
_entry.id   AF-E1KRR4-F1
#
_cell.length_a   1.000
_cell.length_b   1.000
_cell.length_c   1.000
_cell.angle_alpha   90.00
_cell.angle_beta   90.00
_cell.angle_gamma   90.00
#
_symmetry.space_group_name_H-M   'P 1'
#
loop_
_entity.id
_entity.type
_entity.pdbx_description
1 polymer ?
#
loop_
_entity_poly.entity_id
_entity_poly.type
_entity_poly.pdbx_seq_one_letter_code
_entity_poly.pdbx_strand_id
1 'polypeptide(L)'
;MYKQLTSEQRYTISVLLQNRTKQKDIAKAINVSASTVSREIRRNSGVRSHYNWETAQANAVQTRRRKPGNRSVDKDVMEEAKRLLITEQWSPEQISGVLAKDGKYISHETIYRMIRKDKAEGGTLYKHCRHKLKHRTRPVGGKRISIPNRTSISERPTEADGKRFGDFEMDTIVGRGNHGAIVTLIERSTNMLFMRKLKKGKMPKNWHEL
;
A
#
# COMPACT_ATOMS: atom_id res chain seq x y z
N MET A 1 12.88 -29.25 -14.94
CA MET A 1 12.99 -27.81 -14.61
C MET A 1 13.72 -27.09 -15.73
N TYR A 2 13.12 -26.07 -16.35
CA TYR A 2 13.73 -25.34 -17.48
C TYR A 2 14.69 -24.26 -16.96
N LYS A 3 15.97 -24.32 -17.35
CA LYS A 3 16.99 -23.31 -17.02
C LYS A 3 17.13 -22.32 -18.19
N GLN A 4 17.02 -21.03 -17.90
CA GLN A 4 17.30 -19.97 -18.88
C GLN A 4 18.81 -19.86 -19.11
N LEU A 5 19.22 -19.51 -20.33
CA LEU A 5 20.63 -19.20 -20.62
C LEU A 5 21.10 -18.00 -19.78
N THR A 6 22.34 -18.03 -19.31
CA THR A 6 22.98 -16.89 -18.63
C THR A 6 23.53 -15.87 -19.64
N SER A 7 24.00 -14.72 -19.15
CA SER A 7 24.62 -13.70 -20.01
C SER A 7 25.92 -14.22 -20.65
N GLU A 8 26.72 -14.96 -19.88
CA GLU A 8 27.98 -15.57 -20.32
C GLU A 8 27.74 -16.63 -21.40
N GLN A 9 26.68 -17.43 -21.24
CA GLN A 9 26.29 -18.41 -22.26
C GLN A 9 25.85 -17.72 -23.56
N ARG A 10 25.08 -16.61 -23.49
CA ARG A 10 24.70 -15.82 -24.68
C ARG A 10 25.89 -15.18 -25.36
N TYR A 11 26.83 -14.63 -24.57
CA TYR A 11 28.09 -14.10 -25.08
C TYR A 11 28.88 -15.18 -25.83
N THR A 12 29.03 -16.36 -25.22
CA THR A 12 29.73 -17.51 -25.83
C THR A 12 29.07 -17.96 -27.13
N ILE A 13 27.73 -17.99 -27.20
CA ILE A 13 27.00 -18.27 -28.45
C ILE A 13 27.36 -17.25 -29.53
N SER A 14 27.40 -15.96 -29.20
CA SER A 14 27.72 -14.90 -30.16
C SER A 14 29.15 -15.03 -30.71
N VAL A 15 30.14 -15.24 -29.84
CA VAL A 15 31.55 -15.41 -30.23
C VAL A 15 31.74 -16.66 -31.11
N LEU A 16 31.20 -17.80 -30.71
CA LEU A 16 31.37 -19.05 -31.46
C LEU A 16 30.64 -19.05 -32.81
N LEU A 17 29.53 -18.31 -32.94
CA LEU A 17 28.86 -18.09 -34.23
C LEU A 17 29.69 -17.24 -35.17
N GLN A 18 30.38 -16.20 -34.67
CA GLN A 18 31.31 -15.40 -35.47
C GLN A 18 32.45 -16.26 -36.02
N ASN A 19 32.94 -17.21 -35.22
CA ASN A 19 33.94 -18.20 -35.61
C ASN A 19 33.39 -19.35 -36.49
N ARG A 20 32.14 -19.24 -36.98
CA ARG A 20 31.47 -20.25 -37.83
C ARG A 20 31.39 -21.66 -37.22
N THR A 21 31.37 -21.74 -35.88
CA THR A 21 31.22 -23.02 -35.15
C THR A 21 29.80 -23.56 -35.34
N LYS A 22 29.65 -24.88 -35.50
CA LYS A 22 28.32 -25.50 -35.66
C LYS A 22 27.54 -25.40 -34.35
N GLN A 23 26.22 -25.18 -34.44
CA GLN A 23 25.33 -25.05 -33.26
C GLN A 23 25.41 -26.23 -32.29
N LYS A 24 25.66 -27.45 -32.79
CA LYS A 24 25.84 -28.66 -31.97
C LYS A 24 27.08 -28.57 -31.07
N ASP A 25 28.17 -28.01 -31.60
CA ASP A 25 29.44 -27.89 -30.87
C ASP A 25 29.39 -26.72 -29.88
N ILE A 26 28.71 -25.64 -30.26
CA ILE A 26 28.37 -24.53 -29.34
C ILE A 26 27.59 -25.07 -28.14
N ALA A 27 26.56 -25.90 -28.39
CA ALA A 27 25.73 -26.46 -27.33
C ALA A 27 26.53 -27.35 -26.37
N LYS A 28 27.47 -28.15 -26.89
CA LYS A 28 28.41 -28.93 -26.07
C LYS A 28 29.30 -28.03 -25.23
N ALA A 29 29.88 -26.97 -25.82
CA ALA A 29 30.79 -26.06 -25.14
C ALA A 29 30.15 -25.35 -23.94
N ILE A 30 28.87 -24.97 -24.03
CA ILE A 30 28.14 -24.30 -22.94
C ILE A 30 27.27 -25.24 -22.09
N ASN A 31 27.40 -26.56 -22.31
CA ASN A 31 26.66 -27.62 -21.62
C ASN A 31 25.13 -27.46 -21.65
N VAL A 32 24.56 -27.25 -22.84
CA VAL A 32 23.10 -27.18 -23.06
C VAL A 32 22.67 -28.04 -24.25
N SER A 33 21.37 -28.28 -24.41
CA SER A 33 20.87 -28.99 -25.58
C SER A 33 21.01 -28.15 -26.87
N ALA A 34 21.29 -28.80 -28.01
CA ALA A 34 21.33 -28.13 -29.31
C ALA A 34 20.01 -27.42 -29.65
N SER A 35 18.88 -27.96 -29.19
CA SER A 35 17.56 -27.33 -29.32
C SER A 35 17.43 -26.02 -28.55
N THR A 36 18.16 -25.85 -27.43
CA THR A 36 18.18 -24.60 -26.67
C THR A 36 18.92 -23.51 -27.43
N VAL A 37 20.10 -23.83 -27.97
CA VAL A 37 20.89 -22.89 -28.81
C VAL A 37 20.10 -22.49 -30.06
N SER A 38 19.50 -23.46 -30.76
CA SER A 38 18.70 -23.20 -31.96
C SER A 38 17.51 -22.28 -31.68
N ARG A 39 16.77 -22.52 -30.59
CA ARG A 39 15.64 -21.66 -30.18
C ARG A 39 16.09 -20.26 -29.77
N GLU A 40 17.22 -20.14 -29.08
CA GLU A 40 17.78 -18.85 -28.66
C GLU A 40 18.18 -18.01 -29.87
N ILE A 41 18.90 -18.60 -30.83
CA ILE A 41 19.31 -17.94 -32.07
C ILE A 41 18.06 -17.52 -32.84
N ARG A 42 17.14 -18.44 -33.10
CA ARG A 42 15.90 -18.15 -33.85
C ARG A 42 15.07 -17.02 -33.22
N ARG A 43 15.05 -16.93 -31.88
CA ARG A 43 14.28 -15.90 -31.17
C ARG A 43 14.92 -14.51 -31.24
N ASN A 44 16.25 -14.44 -31.31
CA ASN A 44 16.99 -13.19 -31.14
C ASN A 44 17.79 -12.76 -32.37
N SER A 45 17.86 -13.59 -33.42
CA SER A 45 18.34 -13.18 -34.74
C SER A 45 17.23 -12.38 -35.42
N GLY A 46 17.42 -11.07 -35.52
CA GLY A 46 16.48 -10.17 -36.20
C GLY A 46 16.42 -10.41 -37.72
N VAL A 47 15.77 -9.50 -38.46
CA VAL A 47 15.54 -9.62 -39.93
C VAL A 47 16.82 -9.82 -40.74
N ARG A 48 17.97 -9.35 -40.24
CA ARG A 48 19.29 -9.53 -40.87
C ARG A 48 20.02 -10.84 -40.49
N SER A 49 19.33 -11.77 -39.81
CA SER A 49 19.88 -13.05 -39.33
C SER A 49 21.13 -12.96 -38.44
N HIS A 50 21.46 -11.78 -37.93
CA HIS A 50 22.61 -11.56 -37.07
C HIS A 50 22.24 -11.73 -35.59
N TYR A 51 22.94 -12.60 -34.88
CA TYR A 51 22.74 -12.83 -33.44
C TYR A 51 23.63 -11.91 -32.62
N ASN A 52 23.02 -11.02 -31.82
CA ASN A 52 23.70 -10.15 -30.87
C ASN A 52 23.31 -10.55 -29.43
N TRP A 53 24.31 -10.83 -28.58
CA TRP A 53 24.10 -11.31 -27.21
C TRP A 53 23.53 -10.23 -26.28
N GLU A 54 23.90 -8.95 -26.45
CA GLU A 54 23.39 -7.83 -25.65
C GLU A 54 21.90 -7.64 -25.89
N THR A 55 21.49 -7.67 -27.16
CA THR A 55 20.08 -7.62 -27.55
C THR A 55 19.31 -8.82 -27.01
N ALA A 56 19.88 -10.04 -27.14
CA ALA A 56 19.26 -11.26 -26.62
C ALA A 56 19.08 -11.20 -25.08
N GLN A 57 20.08 -10.67 -24.36
CA GLN A 57 20.03 -10.47 -22.92
C GLN A 57 18.99 -9.41 -22.53
N ALA A 58 18.97 -8.26 -23.23
CA ALA A 58 17.98 -7.21 -23.01
C ALA A 58 16.56 -7.72 -23.24
N ASN A 59 16.32 -8.50 -24.31
CA ASN A 59 15.03 -9.13 -24.59
C ASN A 59 14.63 -10.13 -23.50
N ALA A 60 15.58 -10.93 -23.00
CA ALA A 60 15.34 -11.86 -21.91
C ALA A 60 14.94 -11.13 -20.61
N VAL A 61 15.64 -10.05 -20.26
CA VAL A 61 15.32 -9.20 -19.10
C VAL A 61 13.96 -8.53 -19.28
N GLN A 62 13.69 -7.96 -20.45
CA GLN A 62 12.41 -7.32 -20.76
C GLN A 62 11.25 -8.32 -20.67
N THR A 63 11.42 -9.53 -21.22
CA THR A 63 10.42 -10.60 -21.14
C THR A 63 10.21 -11.05 -19.70
N ARG A 64 11.27 -11.17 -18.90
CA ARG A 64 11.18 -11.47 -17.46
C ARG A 64 10.42 -10.40 -16.69
N ARG A 65 10.59 -9.12 -17.06
CA ARG A 65 9.82 -7.99 -16.49
C ARG A 65 8.36 -7.98 -16.94
N ARG A 66 8.09 -8.36 -18.19
CA ARG A 66 6.74 -8.37 -18.79
C ARG A 66 5.89 -9.57 -18.37
N LYS A 67 6.50 -10.71 -18.05
CA LYS A 67 5.76 -11.85 -17.52
C LYS A 67 5.55 -11.62 -16.02
N PRO A 68 4.33 -11.28 -15.56
CA PRO A 68 4.04 -11.35 -14.13
C PRO A 68 4.40 -12.77 -13.69
N GLY A 69 5.13 -12.89 -12.58
CA GLY A 69 5.36 -14.18 -11.95
C GLY A 69 4.02 -14.91 -11.82
N ASN A 70 4.04 -16.23 -11.98
CA ASN A 70 2.92 -17.16 -12.10
C ASN A 70 1.98 -17.22 -10.87
N ARG A 71 1.54 -16.06 -10.39
CA ARG A 71 0.65 -15.81 -9.25
C ARG A 71 -0.29 -14.67 -9.62
N SER A 72 -0.96 -14.79 -10.77
CA SER A 72 -2.17 -14.00 -10.95
C SER A 72 -3.12 -14.38 -9.82
N VAL A 73 -3.62 -13.40 -9.10
CA VAL A 73 -4.70 -13.64 -8.14
C VAL A 73 -5.88 -14.19 -8.92
N ASP A 74 -6.52 -15.22 -8.36
CA ASP A 74 -7.70 -15.81 -8.96
C ASP A 74 -8.78 -14.74 -9.19
N LYS A 75 -9.50 -14.83 -10.32
CA LYS A 75 -10.56 -13.88 -10.65
C LYS A 75 -11.66 -13.89 -9.59
N ASP A 76 -12.00 -15.05 -9.05
CA ASP A 76 -13.06 -15.19 -8.06
C ASP A 76 -12.68 -14.50 -6.75
N VAL A 77 -11.41 -14.61 -6.35
CA VAL A 77 -10.86 -13.90 -5.18
C VAL A 77 -10.88 -12.38 -5.41
N MET A 78 -10.62 -11.94 -6.65
CA MET A 78 -10.63 -10.52 -7.00
C MET A 78 -12.04 -9.93 -7.04
N GLU A 79 -13.02 -10.66 -7.59
CA GLU A 79 -14.42 -10.24 -7.58
C GLU A 79 -15.00 -10.23 -6.17
N GLU A 80 -14.65 -11.21 -5.33
CA GLU A 80 -15.07 -11.20 -3.92
C GLU A 80 -14.46 -10.01 -3.16
N ALA A 81 -13.19 -9.68 -3.40
CA ALA A 81 -12.57 -8.50 -2.83
C ALA A 81 -13.29 -7.21 -3.26
N LYS A 82 -13.72 -7.11 -4.53
CA LYS A 82 -14.54 -5.98 -5.01
C LYS A 82 -15.90 -5.94 -4.34
N ARG A 83 -16.57 -7.08 -4.19
CA ARG A 83 -17.87 -7.19 -3.52
C ARG A 83 -17.77 -6.65 -2.09
N LEU A 84 -16.81 -7.15 -1.30
CA LEU A 84 -16.58 -6.69 0.07
C LEU A 84 -16.25 -5.20 0.17
N LEU A 85 -15.50 -4.67 -0.80
CA LEU A 85 -15.20 -3.23 -0.88
C LEU A 85 -16.48 -2.41 -1.10
N ILE A 86 -17.41 -2.87 -1.94
CA ILE A 86 -18.61 -2.13 -2.31
C ILE A 86 -19.73 -2.32 -1.29
N THR A 87 -20.01 -3.55 -0.85
CA THR A 87 -21.15 -3.84 0.04
C THR A 87 -20.82 -3.50 1.49
N GLU A 88 -19.67 -3.96 1.99
CA GLU A 88 -19.30 -3.84 3.40
C GLU A 88 -18.50 -2.57 3.70
N GLN A 89 -18.04 -1.84 2.67
CA GLN A 89 -17.18 -0.66 2.82
C GLN A 89 -15.88 -0.94 3.61
N TRP A 90 -15.37 -2.18 3.54
CA TRP A 90 -14.15 -2.58 4.25
C TRP A 90 -12.88 -1.99 3.61
N SER A 91 -11.85 -1.77 4.44
CA SER A 91 -10.53 -1.36 3.95
C SER A 91 -9.84 -2.50 3.20
N PRO A 92 -8.94 -2.21 2.24
CA PRO A 92 -8.14 -3.24 1.57
C PRO A 92 -7.36 -4.17 2.52
N GLU A 93 -6.94 -3.67 3.69
CA GLU A 93 -6.27 -4.47 4.72
C GLU A 93 -7.25 -5.42 5.41
N GLN A 94 -8.46 -4.95 5.74
CA GLN A 94 -9.52 -5.79 6.31
C GLN A 94 -9.94 -6.89 5.34
N ILE A 95 -10.15 -6.55 4.07
CA ILE A 95 -10.51 -7.52 3.02
C ILE A 95 -9.41 -8.58 2.87
N SER A 96 -8.15 -8.15 2.79
CA SER A 96 -7.00 -9.06 2.73
C SER A 96 -6.96 -10.01 3.93
N GLY A 97 -7.20 -9.49 5.15
CA GLY A 97 -7.20 -10.28 6.38
C GLY A 97 -8.37 -11.26 6.48
N VAL A 98 -9.58 -10.87 6.07
CA VAL A 98 -10.76 -11.76 6.11
C VAL A 98 -10.64 -12.87 5.08
N LEU A 99 -10.28 -12.54 3.83
CA LEU A 99 -10.10 -13.56 2.80
C LEU A 99 -9.01 -14.57 3.15
N ALA A 100 -7.94 -14.14 3.84
CA ALA A 100 -6.90 -15.04 4.29
C ALA A 100 -7.41 -16.09 5.30
N LYS A 101 -8.40 -15.75 6.15
CA LYS A 101 -9.04 -16.72 7.06
C LYS A 101 -9.80 -17.81 6.31
N ASP A 102 -10.34 -17.49 5.15
CA ASP A 102 -11.03 -18.43 4.26
C ASP A 102 -10.07 -19.15 3.28
N GLY A 103 -8.76 -19.05 3.50
CA GLY A 103 -7.73 -19.66 2.64
C GLY A 103 -7.51 -18.95 1.30
N LYS A 104 -8.12 -17.77 1.09
CA LYS A 104 -8.00 -16.96 -0.13
C LYS A 104 -6.98 -15.84 0.07
N TYR A 105 -5.77 -16.02 -0.45
CA TYR A 105 -4.68 -15.07 -0.22
C TYR A 105 -4.61 -13.99 -1.30
N ILE A 106 -4.89 -12.75 -0.90
CA ILE A 106 -4.68 -11.54 -1.72
C ILE A 106 -4.01 -10.46 -0.87
N SER A 107 -2.96 -9.82 -1.40
CA SER A 107 -2.32 -8.68 -0.73
C SER A 107 -3.18 -7.42 -0.86
N HIS A 108 -3.30 -6.64 0.22
CA HIS A 108 -3.95 -5.33 0.20
C HIS A 108 -3.38 -4.40 -0.89
N GLU A 109 -2.10 -4.50 -1.23
CA GLU A 109 -1.49 -3.71 -2.31
C GLU A 109 -2.02 -4.12 -3.70
N THR A 110 -2.37 -5.39 -3.89
CA THR A 110 -3.03 -5.85 -5.13
C THR A 110 -4.43 -5.26 -5.25
N ILE A 111 -5.16 -5.18 -4.14
CA ILE A 111 -6.47 -4.52 -4.07
C ILE A 111 -6.30 -3.01 -4.37
N TYR A 112 -5.32 -2.33 -3.76
CA TYR A 112 -5.03 -0.93 -4.08
C TYR A 112 -4.64 -0.71 -5.54
N ARG A 113 -3.88 -1.63 -6.16
CA ARG A 113 -3.55 -1.57 -7.59
C ARG A 113 -4.79 -1.67 -8.46
N MET A 114 -5.72 -2.57 -8.13
CA MET A 114 -7.02 -2.68 -8.79
C MET A 114 -7.84 -1.38 -8.67
N ILE A 115 -7.96 -0.83 -7.46
CA ILE A 115 -8.71 0.41 -7.21
C ILE A 115 -8.10 1.60 -7.97
N ARG A 116 -6.76 1.72 -7.97
CA ARG A 116 -6.06 2.78 -8.71
C ARG A 116 -6.23 2.65 -10.22
N LYS A 117 -6.19 1.42 -10.74
CA LYS A 117 -6.44 1.13 -12.16
C LYS A 117 -7.86 1.52 -12.56
N ASP A 118 -8.87 1.06 -11.81
CA ASP A 118 -10.27 1.42 -12.00
C ASP A 118 -10.47 2.94 -12.01
N LYS A 119 -9.88 3.65 -11.02
CA LYS A 119 -9.93 5.12 -10.97
C LYS A 119 -9.31 5.79 -12.20
N ALA A 120 -8.18 5.28 -12.68
CA ALA A 120 -7.52 5.82 -13.88
C ALA A 120 -8.36 5.59 -15.15
N GLU A 121 -9.16 4.52 -15.16
CA GLU A 121 -10.10 4.17 -16.24
C GLU A 121 -11.48 4.86 -16.08
N GLY A 122 -11.62 5.78 -15.13
CA GLY A 122 -12.87 6.54 -14.89
C GLY A 122 -13.88 5.84 -13.98
N GLY A 123 -13.50 4.72 -13.38
CA GLY A 123 -14.32 3.95 -12.45
C GLY A 123 -14.50 4.61 -11.08
N THR A 124 -15.23 3.92 -10.21
CA THR A 124 -15.73 4.48 -8.95
C THR A 124 -15.30 3.73 -7.69
N LEU A 125 -14.48 2.67 -7.81
CA LEU A 125 -14.08 1.84 -6.67
C LEU A 125 -13.41 2.65 -5.56
N TYR A 126 -12.64 3.68 -5.94
CA TYR A 126 -11.98 4.55 -4.98
C TYR A 126 -12.97 5.29 -4.06
N LYS A 127 -14.22 5.50 -4.47
CA LYS A 127 -15.24 6.20 -3.66
C LYS A 127 -15.63 5.42 -2.40
N HIS A 128 -15.45 4.10 -2.43
CA HIS A 128 -15.69 3.18 -1.32
C HIS A 128 -14.51 3.08 -0.35
N CYS A 129 -13.36 3.66 -0.69
CA CYS A 129 -12.28 3.82 0.28
C CYS A 129 -12.61 4.98 1.24
N ARG A 130 -12.39 4.78 2.54
CA ARG A 130 -12.64 5.78 3.60
C ARG A 130 -12.19 7.21 3.25
N HIS A 131 -10.99 7.34 2.67
CA HIS A 131 -10.42 8.65 2.30
C HIS A 131 -10.46 8.94 0.80
N LYS A 132 -11.12 8.10 0.00
CA LYS A 132 -11.23 8.25 -1.46
C LYS A 132 -9.88 8.39 -2.18
N LEU A 133 -8.85 7.75 -1.63
CA LEU A 133 -7.44 7.90 -2.03
C LEU A 133 -6.94 9.37 -2.04
N LYS A 134 -7.56 10.25 -1.24
CA LYS A 134 -7.04 11.61 -1.02
C LYS A 134 -5.82 11.53 -0.12
N HIS A 135 -4.69 11.97 -0.62
CA HIS A 135 -3.54 12.27 0.22
C HIS A 135 -3.81 13.55 1.02
N ARG A 136 -3.44 13.54 2.30
CA ARG A 136 -3.54 14.70 3.17
C ARG A 136 -2.52 15.74 2.69
N THR A 137 -2.98 16.86 2.16
CA THR A 137 -2.15 18.00 1.74
C THR A 137 -1.69 18.89 2.89
N ARG A 138 -2.19 18.67 4.10
CA ARG A 138 -1.80 19.48 5.26
C ARG A 138 -0.45 18.99 5.81
N PRO A 139 0.58 19.84 5.88
CA PRO A 139 1.81 19.52 6.58
C PRO A 139 1.48 19.18 8.04
N VAL A 140 2.13 18.14 8.56
CA VAL A 140 2.05 17.76 9.97
C VAL A 140 2.89 18.76 10.76
N GLY A 141 2.34 19.96 10.99
CA GLY A 141 3.10 21.05 11.61
C GLY A 141 2.48 22.43 11.34
N GLY A 142 1.28 22.68 11.89
CA GLY A 142 0.81 24.05 12.08
C GLY A 142 1.31 24.59 13.42
N LYS A 143 1.46 25.91 13.58
CA LYS A 143 1.69 26.56 14.88
C LYS A 143 0.58 26.13 15.85
N ARG A 144 0.85 25.12 16.68
CA ARG A 144 0.03 24.81 17.84
C ARG A 144 0.20 26.00 18.77
N ILE A 145 -0.87 26.76 18.97
CA ILE A 145 -0.92 27.75 20.06
C ILE A 145 -0.81 26.92 21.34
N SER A 146 0.37 26.93 21.97
CA SER A 146 0.58 26.27 23.25
C SER A 146 -0.21 27.04 24.30
N ILE A 147 -1.06 26.36 25.05
CA ILE A 147 -1.72 26.94 26.22
C ILE A 147 -0.59 27.33 27.19
N PRO A 148 -0.43 28.61 27.56
CA PRO A 148 0.59 29.04 28.51
C PRO A 148 0.41 28.30 29.84
N ASN A 149 1.52 27.89 30.47
CA ASN A 149 1.53 27.21 31.77
C ASN A 149 0.66 25.94 31.85
N ARG A 150 0.48 25.22 30.74
CA ARG A 150 -0.21 23.92 30.79
C ARG A 150 0.63 22.92 31.61
N THR A 151 -0.01 22.27 32.58
CA THR A 151 0.56 21.09 33.24
C THR A 151 0.58 19.94 32.24
N SER A 152 1.71 19.26 32.12
CA SER A 152 1.82 18.10 31.24
C SER A 152 0.99 16.94 31.78
N ILE A 153 0.44 16.10 30.89
CA ILE A 153 -0.20 14.83 31.30
C ILE A 153 0.81 13.94 32.03
N SER A 154 2.10 14.06 31.70
CA SER A 154 3.20 13.34 32.37
C SER A 154 3.43 13.76 33.81
N GLU A 155 2.95 14.93 34.23
CA GLU A 155 3.08 15.45 35.60
C GLU A 155 1.89 15.05 36.49
N ARG A 156 1.00 14.17 36.00
CA ARG A 156 -0.10 13.66 36.82
C ARG A 156 0.46 12.86 38.00
N PRO A 157 -0.17 12.99 39.19
CA PRO A 157 0.24 12.21 40.33
C PRO A 157 -0.07 10.73 40.08
N THR A 158 0.70 9.83 40.68
CA THR A 158 0.64 8.38 40.44
C THR A 158 -0.73 7.77 40.73
N GLU A 159 -1.45 8.35 41.69
CA GLU A 159 -2.81 7.94 42.07
C GLU A 159 -3.87 8.26 41.01
N ALA A 160 -3.57 9.14 40.03
CA ALA A 160 -4.46 9.49 38.92
C ALA A 160 -4.28 8.54 37.71
N ASP A 161 -4.27 7.23 37.98
CA ASP A 161 -4.08 6.17 36.99
C ASP A 161 -5.36 5.80 36.21
N GLY A 162 -6.51 6.39 36.60
CA GLY A 162 -7.81 6.15 36.01
C GLY A 162 -8.56 4.95 36.61
N LYS A 163 -8.10 4.36 37.73
CA LYS A 163 -8.83 3.28 38.42
C LYS A 163 -9.71 3.77 39.56
N ARG A 164 -9.34 4.87 40.22
CA ARG A 164 -10.13 5.44 41.31
C ARG A 164 -11.23 6.35 40.79
N PHE A 165 -12.33 6.40 41.53
CA PHE A 165 -13.37 7.39 41.29
C PHE A 165 -12.88 8.80 41.64
N GLY A 166 -13.20 9.77 40.79
CA GLY A 166 -13.00 11.19 41.08
C GLY A 166 -11.94 11.90 40.22
N ASP A 167 -11.26 11.17 39.33
CA ASP A 167 -10.39 11.78 38.33
C ASP A 167 -11.23 12.20 37.12
N PHE A 168 -11.54 13.50 37.02
CA PHE A 168 -12.36 14.06 35.95
C PHE A 168 -11.51 14.62 34.81
N GLU A 169 -11.87 14.28 33.58
CA GLU A 169 -11.34 14.85 32.36
C GLU A 169 -12.38 15.77 31.72
N MET A 170 -11.99 17.03 31.48
CA MET A 170 -12.86 18.04 30.87
C MET A 170 -12.48 18.24 29.40
N ASP A 171 -13.48 18.19 28.52
CA ASP A 171 -13.33 18.59 27.11
C ASP A 171 -14.45 19.56 26.70
N THR A 172 -14.29 20.22 25.57
CA THR A 172 -15.29 21.12 24.99
C THR A 172 -15.52 20.82 23.53
N ILE A 173 -16.72 20.32 23.24
CA ILE A 173 -17.19 20.10 21.87
C ILE A 173 -17.68 21.43 21.32
N VAL A 174 -17.05 21.92 20.25
CA VAL A 174 -17.41 23.19 19.60
C VAL A 174 -18.12 22.90 18.27
N GLY A 175 -19.31 23.47 18.12
CA GLY A 175 -20.11 23.38 16.92
C GLY A 175 -19.52 24.16 15.74
N ARG A 176 -20.06 23.91 14.54
CA ARG A 176 -19.63 24.58 13.30
C ARG A 176 -19.70 26.11 13.46
N GLY A 177 -18.65 26.81 13.03
CA GLY A 177 -18.58 28.27 13.09
C GLY A 177 -18.47 28.86 14.50
N ASN A 178 -18.16 28.06 15.52
CA ASN A 178 -18.14 28.47 16.94
C ASN A 178 -19.50 28.93 17.52
N HIS A 179 -20.62 28.68 16.83
CA HIS A 179 -21.96 29.14 17.22
C HIS A 179 -22.63 28.32 18.34
N GLY A 180 -21.92 27.35 18.92
CA GLY A 180 -22.38 26.57 20.06
C GLY A 180 -21.24 25.76 20.67
N ALA A 181 -21.32 25.50 21.97
CA ALA A 181 -20.35 24.67 22.67
C ALA A 181 -21.04 23.80 23.71
N ILE A 182 -20.53 22.60 23.91
CA ILE A 182 -20.92 21.68 24.99
C ILE A 182 -19.65 21.38 25.78
N VAL A 183 -19.70 21.58 27.10
CA VAL A 183 -18.65 21.09 27.99
C VAL A 183 -19.01 19.68 28.41
N THR A 184 -18.02 18.81 28.37
CA THR A 184 -18.11 17.42 28.82
C THR A 184 -17.13 17.20 29.97
N LEU A 185 -17.57 16.53 31.01
CA LEU A 185 -16.75 16.03 32.11
C LEU A 185 -16.91 14.51 32.14
N ILE A 186 -15.80 13.79 32.00
CA ILE A 186 -15.76 12.33 32.02
C ILE A 186 -15.02 11.91 33.26
N GLU A 187 -15.66 11.10 34.10
CA GLU A 187 -15.00 10.41 35.21
C GLU A 187 -14.24 9.19 34.65
N ARG A 188 -12.92 9.13 34.88
CA ARG A 188 -12.02 8.23 34.14
C ARG A 188 -12.14 6.75 34.53
N SER A 189 -12.60 6.42 35.74
CA SER A 189 -12.71 5.02 36.17
C SER A 189 -13.98 4.32 35.68
N THR A 190 -15.09 5.06 35.58
CA THR A 190 -16.41 4.54 35.20
C THR A 190 -16.84 4.95 33.79
N ASN A 191 -16.14 5.90 33.17
CA ASN A 191 -16.56 6.60 31.94
C ASN A 191 -17.91 7.32 32.09
N MET A 192 -18.31 7.67 33.31
CA MET A 192 -19.52 8.45 33.55
C MET A 192 -19.39 9.84 32.93
N LEU A 193 -20.36 10.21 32.09
CA LEU A 193 -20.37 11.46 31.34
C LEU A 193 -21.36 12.46 31.96
N PHE A 194 -20.86 13.64 32.31
CA PHE A 194 -21.67 14.83 32.51
C PHE A 194 -21.47 15.75 31.31
N MET A 195 -22.56 16.28 30.76
CA MET A 195 -22.49 17.22 29.65
C MET A 195 -23.46 18.37 29.82
N ARG A 196 -23.01 19.57 29.43
CA ARG A 196 -23.84 20.78 29.49
C ARG A 196 -23.61 21.67 28.28
N LYS A 197 -24.71 22.10 27.65
CA LYS A 197 -24.69 23.11 26.60
C LYS A 197 -24.32 24.48 27.19
N LEU A 198 -23.32 25.13 26.61
CA LEU A 198 -22.95 26.50 26.94
C LEU A 198 -23.85 27.48 26.17
N LYS A 199 -24.60 28.31 26.90
CA LYS A 199 -25.55 29.27 26.32
C LYS A 199 -24.88 30.29 25.38
N LYS A 200 -23.64 30.70 25.69
CA LYS A 200 -22.89 31.74 24.96
C LYS A 200 -21.82 31.18 24.00
N GLY A 201 -21.75 29.87 23.79
CA GLY A 201 -20.71 29.24 22.97
C GLY A 201 -19.30 29.34 23.60
N LYS A 202 -18.26 29.18 22.77
CA LYS A 202 -16.86 29.31 23.22
C LYS A 202 -16.46 30.78 23.26
N MET A 203 -16.37 31.39 24.45
CA MET A 203 -15.90 32.77 24.64
C MET A 203 -14.40 32.79 25.01
N PRO A 204 -13.50 33.30 24.14
CA PRO A 204 -12.06 33.20 24.35
C PRO A 204 -11.41 34.36 25.13
N LYS A 205 -12.14 35.39 25.60
CA LYS A 205 -11.50 36.68 25.98
C LYS A 205 -11.79 37.32 27.35
N ASN A 206 -12.62 36.79 28.24
CA ASN A 206 -12.87 37.43 29.55
C ASN A 206 -12.69 36.41 30.69
N TRP A 207 -11.49 36.34 31.28
CA TRP A 207 -11.18 35.48 32.43
C TRP A 207 -10.79 36.28 33.69
N HIS A 208 -10.94 37.61 33.70
CA HIS A 208 -10.46 38.47 34.78
C HIS A 208 -11.53 38.99 35.75
N GLU A 209 -12.77 38.51 35.69
CA GLU A 209 -13.81 38.91 36.65
C GLU A 209 -14.63 37.69 37.08
N LEU A 210 -14.05 36.89 37.97
CA LEU A 210 -14.73 36.06 38.97
C LEU A 210 -13.81 35.92 40.18
#